data_AF-A0A375GZT3-F1
#
_entry.id   AF-A0A375GZT3-F1
#
_cell.length_a   1.000
_cell.length_b   1.000
_cell.length_c   1.000
_cell.angle_alpha   90.00
_cell.angle_beta   90.00
_cell.angle_gamma   90.00
#
_symmetry.space_group_name_H-M   'P 1'
#
loop_
_entity.id
_entity.type
_entity.pdbx_description
1 polymer ?
#
loop_
_entity_poly.entity_id
_entity_poly.type
_entity_poly.pdbx_seq_one_letter_code
_entity_poly.pdbx_strand_id
1 'polypeptide(L)'
;MMALRAPESYLALVEMVKGGLGLATLPRQLVREALARGELVELDLAAYPYTDWLVSVDLVWAKSARPQGRAEQWLRQRFRDTTEFEVDRRGQHATR
;
A
#
# COMPACT_ATOMS: atom_id res chain seq x y z
N MET A 1 30.64 3.39 7.48
CA MET A 1 29.26 3.53 6.96
C MET A 1 28.42 2.47 7.65
N MET A 2 27.67 2.83 8.70
CA MET A 2 26.82 1.86 9.42
C MET A 2 25.58 1.58 8.58
N ALA A 3 25.37 0.32 8.19
CA ALA A 3 24.11 -0.13 7.64
C ALA A 3 23.08 -0.14 8.79
N LEU A 4 22.20 0.85 8.83
CA LEU A 4 21.03 0.81 9.69
C LEU A 4 20.20 -0.42 9.26
N ARG A 5 19.96 -1.34 10.20
CA ARG A 5 19.04 -2.45 10.00
C ARG A 5 17.69 -1.86 9.60
N ALA A 6 17.11 -2.35 8.51
CA ALA A 6 15.76 -1.95 8.13
C ALA A 6 14.84 -2.16 9.35
N PRO A 7 14.06 -1.15 9.78
CA PRO A 7 13.09 -1.32 10.84
C PRO A 7 12.20 -2.52 10.54
N GLU A 8 11.87 -3.33 11.55
CA GLU A 8 11.04 -4.53 11.37
C GLU A 8 9.57 -4.20 11.05
N SER A 9 9.20 -2.92 11.00
CA SER A 9 7.84 -2.45 10.75
C SER A 9 7.82 -1.26 9.79
N TYR A 10 6.87 -1.29 8.85
CA TYR A 10 6.57 -0.16 7.96
C TYR A 10 6.25 1.12 8.71
N LEU A 11 5.65 1.03 9.91
CA LEU A 11 5.30 2.19 10.71
C LEU A 11 6.57 2.98 11.12
N ALA A 12 7.61 2.28 11.56
CA ALA A 12 8.86 2.92 11.94
C ALA A 12 9.55 3.57 10.72
N LEU A 13 9.51 2.92 9.55
CA LEU A 13 10.01 3.51 8.32
C LEU A 13 9.27 4.79 7.91
N VAL A 14 7.94 4.81 8.04
CA VAL A 14 7.12 5.99 7.74
C VAL A 14 7.51 7.16 8.64
N GLU A 15 7.62 6.92 9.96
CA GLU A 15 7.99 7.97 10.91
C GLU A 15 9.42 8.48 10.68
N MET A 16 10.35 7.59 10.33
CA MET A 16 11.72 7.98 9.98
C MET A 16 11.75 8.90 8.75
N VAL A 17 11.07 8.54 7.66
CA VAL A 17 11.07 9.35 6.44
C VAL A 17 10.34 10.67 6.65
N LYS A 18 9.21 10.69 7.39
CA LYS A 18 8.53 11.93 7.79
C LYS A 18 9.41 12.83 8.67
N GLY A 19 10.28 12.24 9.48
CA GLY A 19 11.31 12.94 10.27
C GLY A 19 12.52 13.40 9.46
N GLY A 20 12.54 13.22 8.13
CA GLY A 20 13.64 13.62 7.25
C GLY A 20 14.82 12.64 7.22
N LEU A 21 14.66 11.42 7.76
CA LEU A 21 15.71 10.40 7.77
C LEU A 21 15.73 9.62 6.46
N GLY A 22 16.33 10.23 5.44
CA GLY A 22 16.62 9.58 4.17
C GLY A 22 15.37 9.27 3.34
N LEU A 23 15.49 8.22 2.52
CA LEU A 23 14.48 7.79 1.56
C LEU A 23 14.16 6.31 1.82
N ALA A 24 12.91 5.91 1.61
CA ALA A 24 12.49 4.52 1.74
C ALA A 24 11.49 4.14 0.66
N THR A 25 11.51 2.86 0.28
CA THR A 25 10.45 2.25 -0.52
C THR A 25 9.29 1.90 0.41
N LEU A 26 8.13 2.52 0.21
CA LEU A 26 6.93 2.36 1.04
C LEU A 26 5.71 2.11 0.15
N PRO A 27 4.76 1.25 0.58
CA PRO A 27 3.45 1.17 -0.08
C PRO A 27 2.75 2.53 -0.06
N ARG A 28 2.34 3.04 -1.22
CA ARG A 28 1.72 4.38 -1.36
C ARG A 28 0.54 4.57 -0.41
N GLN A 29 -0.27 3.54 -0.22
CA GLN A 29 -1.45 3.59 0.66
C GLN A 29 -1.09 3.96 2.12
N LEU A 30 0.11 3.62 2.61
CA LEU A 30 0.55 3.95 3.97
C LEU A 30 0.91 5.44 4.13
N VAL A 31 1.26 6.11 3.04
CA VAL A 31 1.74 7.51 3.04
C VAL A 31 0.86 8.43 2.20
N ARG A 32 -0.31 7.95 1.76
CA ARG A 32 -1.20 8.65 0.82
C ARG A 32 -1.58 10.05 1.29
N GLU A 33 -1.87 10.21 2.58
CA GLU A 33 -2.21 11.51 3.14
C GLU A 33 -1.00 12.45 3.20
N ALA A 34 0.17 11.95 3.58
CA ALA A 34 1.40 12.74 3.64
C ALA A 34 1.80 13.22 2.24
N LEU A 35 1.62 12.38 1.22
CA LEU A 35 1.77 12.77 -0.19
C LEU A 35 0.74 13.85 -0.58
N ALA A 36 -0.53 13.68 -0.22
CA ALA A 36 -1.59 14.64 -0.53
C ALA A 36 -1.38 16.01 0.14
N ARG A 37 -0.77 16.03 1.34
CA ARG A 37 -0.41 17.25 2.08
C ARG A 37 0.94 17.84 1.64
N GLY A 38 1.70 17.15 0.78
CA GLY A 38 3.04 17.58 0.37
C GLY A 38 4.11 17.44 1.46
N GLU A 39 3.82 16.70 2.54
CA GLU A 39 4.80 16.36 3.58
C GLU A 39 5.86 15.38 3.06
N LEU A 40 5.46 14.54 2.10
CA LEU A 40 6.33 13.61 1.39
C LEU A 40 6.18 13.83 -0.10
N VAL A 41 7.24 13.49 -0.84
CA VAL A 41 7.25 13.45 -2.30
C VAL A 41 7.66 12.07 -2.79
N GLU A 42 6.99 11.57 -3.82
CA GLU A 42 7.41 10.35 -4.49
C GLU A 42 8.59 10.66 -5.42
N LEU A 43 9.65 9.86 -5.35
CA LEU A 43 10.80 10.02 -6.22
C LEU A 43 10.62 9.22 -7.51
N ASP A 44 10.86 9.87 -8.64
CA ASP A 44 10.90 9.20 -9.93
C ASP A 44 12.27 8.54 -10.14
N LEU A 45 12.32 7.22 -9.97
CA LEU A 45 13.53 6.43 -10.19
C LEU A 45 13.66 6.11 -11.69
N ALA A 46 14.15 7.08 -12.47
CA ALA A 46 14.33 6.96 -13.93
C ALA A 46 15.17 5.74 -14.36
N ALA A 47 16.02 5.20 -13.47
CA ALA A 47 16.81 3.99 -13.71
C ALA A 47 15.97 2.69 -13.74
N TYR A 48 14.71 2.73 -13.31
CA TYR A 48 13.80 1.58 -13.24
C TYR A 48 12.43 1.87 -13.90
N PRO A 49 12.40 2.07 -15.23
CA PRO A 49 11.23 2.57 -15.96
C PRO A 49 10.07 1.56 -16.12
N TYR A 50 10.19 0.36 -15.56
CA TYR A 50 9.23 -0.74 -15.70
C TYR A 50 8.72 -1.29 -14.37
N THR A 51 9.07 -0.67 -13.25
CA THR A 51 8.75 -1.23 -11.93
C THR A 51 7.91 -0.27 -11.11
N ASP A 52 6.64 -0.16 -11.48
CA ASP A 52 5.63 0.51 -10.64
C ASP A 52 5.24 -0.37 -9.42
N TRP A 53 5.91 -1.52 -9.22
CA TRP A 53 5.81 -2.45 -8.07
C TRP A 53 4.41 -2.52 -7.45
N LEU A 54 3.39 -2.66 -8.29
CA LEU A 54 2.02 -2.77 -7.82
C LEU A 54 1.84 -4.12 -7.13
N VAL A 55 1.33 -4.09 -5.90
CA VAL A 55 1.07 -5.28 -5.10
C VAL A 55 -0.43 -5.41 -4.89
N SER A 56 -1.00 -6.53 -5.34
CA SER A 56 -2.41 -6.87 -5.11
C SER A 56 -2.64 -7.26 -3.64
N VAL A 57 -3.74 -6.78 -3.06
CA VAL A 57 -4.19 -7.13 -1.71
C VAL A 57 -5.53 -7.85 -1.81
N ASP A 58 -5.55 -9.11 -1.43
CA ASP A 58 -6.74 -9.96 -1.55
C ASP A 58 -7.50 -10.08 -0.21
N LEU A 59 -8.83 -10.03 -0.30
CA LEU A 59 -9.71 -10.38 0.82
C LEU A 59 -9.86 -11.91 0.88
N VAL A 60 -9.32 -12.54 1.91
CA VAL A 60 -9.39 -13.99 2.13
C VAL A 60 -10.33 -14.32 3.28
N TRP A 61 -11.10 -15.40 3.15
CA TRP A 61 -11.98 -15.91 4.20
C TRP A 61 -11.98 -17.44 4.26
N ALA A 62 -12.31 -17.98 5.43
CA ALA A 62 -12.51 -19.41 5.59
C ALA A 62 -13.74 -19.86 4.80
N LYS A 63 -13.60 -20.96 4.05
CA LYS A 63 -14.75 -21.66 3.49
C LYS A 63 -15.54 -22.27 4.65
N SER A 64 -16.78 -21.83 4.84
CA SER A 64 -17.67 -22.36 5.88
C SER A 64 -18.86 -23.08 5.25
N ALA A 65 -19.24 -24.22 5.83
CA ALA A 65 -20.46 -24.94 5.48
C ALA A 65 -21.72 -24.25 6.02
N ARG A 66 -21.57 -23.31 6.97
CA ARG A 66 -22.69 -22.55 7.53
C ARG A 66 -23.03 -21.35 6.63
N PRO A 67 -24.32 -20.99 6.51
CA PRO A 67 -24.71 -19.77 5.81
C PRO A 67 -23.99 -18.55 6.41
N GLN A 68 -23.46 -17.68 5.54
CA GLN A 68 -22.77 -16.46 5.96
C GLN A 68 -23.75 -15.58 6.75
N GLY A 69 -23.36 -15.15 7.94
CA GLY A 69 -24.17 -14.25 8.75
C GLY A 69 -24.29 -12.87 8.10
N ARG A 70 -25.32 -12.09 8.48
CA ARG A 70 -25.53 -10.73 7.97
C ARG A 70 -24.30 -9.82 8.14
N ALA A 71 -23.58 -9.95 9.26
CA ALA A 71 -22.36 -9.18 9.52
C ALA A 71 -21.22 -9.53 8.54
N GLU A 72 -21.05 -10.80 8.23
CA GLU A 72 -20.03 -11.26 7.28
C GLU A 72 -20.35 -10.78 5.86
N GLN A 73 -21.61 -10.91 5.45
CA GLN A 73 -22.07 -10.41 4.14
C GLN A 73 -21.87 -8.89 4.04
N TRP A 74 -22.25 -8.15 5.08
CA TRP A 74 -22.05 -6.71 5.14
C TRP A 74 -20.57 -6.34 5.04
N LEU A 75 -19.68 -7.00 5.79
CA LEU A 75 -18.25 -6.70 5.78
C LEU A 75 -17.62 -6.99 4.42
N ARG A 76 -17.97 -8.11 3.78
CA ARG A 76 -17.53 -8.45 2.43
C ARG A 76 -18.03 -7.47 1.38
N GLN A 77 -19.26 -6.96 1.54
CA GLN A 77 -19.78 -5.91 0.66
C GLN A 77 -19.01 -4.61 0.89
N ARG A 78 -18.80 -4.24 2.15
CA ARG A 78 -18.08 -3.02 2.52
C ARG A 78 -16.68 -2.98 1.93
N PHE A 79 -15.91 -4.07 2.03
CA PHE A 79 -14.58 -4.14 1.44
C PHE A 79 -14.60 -4.07 -0.10
N ARG A 80 -15.59 -4.69 -0.75
CA ARG A 80 -15.77 -4.57 -2.21
C ARG A 80 -16.05 -3.13 -2.63
N ASP A 81 -16.88 -2.42 -1.87
CA ASP A 81 -17.25 -1.04 -2.17
C ASP A 81 -16.11 -0.04 -1.89
N THR A 82 -15.13 -0.41 -1.06
CA THR A 82 -13.94 0.41 -0.74
C THR A 82 -12.66 -0.13 -1.35
N THR A 83 -12.74 -1.06 -2.29
CA THR A 83 -11.53 -1.58 -2.93
C THR A 83 -10.94 -0.47 -3.79
N GLU A 84 -9.84 0.09 -3.34
CA GLU A 84 -9.07 1.07 -4.08
C GLU A 84 -8.10 0.33 -5.02
N PHE A 85 -8.10 0.72 -6.29
CA PHE A 85 -7.14 0.20 -7.27
C PHE A 85 -6.06 1.25 -7.49
N GLU A 86 -4.83 0.87 -7.18
CA GLU A 86 -3.69 1.68 -7.55
C GLU A 86 -3.40 1.46 -9.03
N VAL A 87 -3.07 2.57 -9.69
CA VAL A 87 -2.83 2.63 -11.12
C VAL A 87 -1.37 2.98 -11.30
N ASP A 88 -0.72 2.27 -12.21
CA ASP A 88 0.66 2.52 -12.60
C ASP A 88 0.81 3.94 -13.17
N ARG A 89 2.05 4.38 -13.39
CA ARG A 89 2.34 5.74 -13.88
C ARG A 89 1.80 6.00 -15.30
N ARG A 90 1.35 4.97 -16.01
CA ARG A 90 0.80 4.99 -17.36
C ARG A 90 -0.72 4.84 -17.38
N GLY A 91 -1.38 4.83 -16.23
CA GLY A 91 -2.83 4.67 -16.17
C GLY A 91 -3.29 3.21 -16.23
N GLN A 92 -2.41 2.22 -16.07
CA GLN A 92 -2.73 0.80 -16.14
C GLN A 92 -2.93 0.21 -14.73
N HIS A 93 -3.98 -0.59 -14.56
CA HIS A 93 -4.18 -1.35 -13.34
C HIS A 93 -3.23 -2.55 -13.30
N ALA A 94 -2.78 -2.94 -12.11
CA ALA A 94 -2.17 -4.25 -11.91
C ALA A 94 -3.15 -5.33 -12.39
N THR A 95 -2.71 -6.16 -13.33
CA THR A 95 -3.52 -7.23 -13.91
C THR A 95 -4.06 -8.16 -12.81
N ARG A 96 -5.36 -8.43 -12.85
CA ARG A 96 -6.07 -9.34 -11.94
C ARG A 96 -5.69 -10.81 -12.16
#